data_AF-A0AAV6UPG5-F1
#
_entry.id   AF-A0AAV6UPG5-F1
#
_cell.length_a   1.000
_cell.length_b   1.000
_cell.length_c   1.000
_cell.angle_alpha   90.00
_cell.angle_beta   90.00
_cell.angle_gamma   90.00
#
_symmetry.space_group_name_H-M   'P 1'
#
loop_
_entity.id
_entity.type
_entity.pdbx_description
1 polymer ?
#
loop_
_entity_poly.entity_id
_entity_poly.type
_entity_poly.pdbx_seq_one_letter_code
_entity_poly.pdbx_strand_id
1 'polypeptide(L)'
;MTGSEKDLATSLRHSSTQIGDLGEDDRNLVRSLAIIEVAALLDTHGLVPTRRRKPNRKKGKDNVVFGASLNSLLELDKRRCPGIKIPLIFQWILHYLHSNGLKEEGLMRLAGSVQKVQLLKADIEKSYVTSPMLVEKLIQQSSVHDVSILLKQLVRQFPEPLLTNSHMDSFLQVPNIPNVQDQINTLNLLILALPDAHRELLQELLHFLAKVVEEESANRMSLGNVAMIIAPNLFPPPRSKKRDHKNQDLAAEVTVAAMSSKVTQTLIKYSHFLGAVPPELLAQARLQNRRSTNKHDFPNIPQVLRVHICSPALRHHPTGGVAVAVGDRTTAGDVVERVADALERMLDPSRHAAADQQQENRAFSRPRTTSEPIVMRHRCLLGTKKTGECLKEHSLYFIRENVGERRLDHNTYIQSIVGSGSGRFATGTTWEIRCHH
;
A
#
# COMPACT_ATOMS: atom_id res chain seq x y z
N MET A 1 7.96 -21.39 -24.56
CA MET A 1 8.29 -20.06 -24.01
C MET A 1 9.29 -19.41 -24.92
N THR A 2 9.05 -18.18 -25.35
CA THR A 2 10.02 -17.40 -26.14
C THR A 2 11.22 -16.98 -25.27
N GLY A 3 12.33 -16.54 -25.88
CA GLY A 3 13.52 -16.09 -25.13
C GLY A 3 13.23 -14.95 -24.14
N SER A 4 12.43 -13.97 -24.56
CA SER A 4 12.03 -12.84 -23.71
C SER A 4 11.08 -13.22 -22.56
N GLU A 5 10.17 -14.19 -22.77
CA GLU A 5 9.32 -14.74 -21.70
C GLU A 5 10.15 -15.46 -20.63
N LYS A 6 11.28 -16.07 -21.01
CA LYS A 6 12.21 -16.68 -20.07
C LYS A 6 12.94 -15.61 -19.28
N ASP A 7 13.39 -14.52 -19.91
CA ASP A 7 14.19 -13.48 -19.23
C ASP A 7 13.42 -12.77 -18.11
N LEU A 8 12.11 -12.50 -18.26
CA LEU A 8 11.28 -12.01 -17.14
C LEU A 8 10.91 -13.08 -16.15
N ALA A 9 10.54 -14.28 -16.60
CA ALA A 9 10.34 -15.38 -15.66
C ALA A 9 11.64 -15.65 -14.86
N THR A 10 12.79 -15.25 -15.37
CA THR A 10 14.08 -15.27 -14.67
C THR A 10 14.25 -13.99 -13.82
N SER A 11 13.89 -12.80 -14.29
CA SER A 11 13.90 -11.56 -13.50
C SER A 11 12.96 -11.61 -12.28
N LEU A 12 11.73 -12.10 -12.43
CA LEU A 12 10.78 -12.40 -11.33
C LEU A 12 11.28 -13.52 -10.41
N ARG A 13 12.17 -14.41 -10.89
CA ARG A 13 12.88 -15.38 -10.02
C ARG A 13 13.94 -14.72 -9.13
N HIS A 14 14.47 -13.55 -9.49
CA HIS A 14 15.49 -12.87 -8.69
C HIS A 14 14.91 -12.10 -7.50
N SER A 15 13.61 -11.78 -7.49
CA SER A 15 12.89 -11.35 -6.29
C SER A 15 12.43 -12.57 -5.49
N SER A 16 13.22 -13.00 -4.51
CA SER A 16 12.84 -14.11 -3.62
C SER A 16 11.75 -13.75 -2.61
N THR A 17 11.46 -12.46 -2.42
CA THR A 17 10.51 -11.98 -1.41
C THR A 17 9.08 -12.04 -1.92
N GLN A 18 8.28 -12.92 -1.32
CA GLN A 18 6.83 -12.92 -1.53
C GLN A 18 6.20 -11.84 -0.66
N ILE A 19 5.07 -11.29 -1.11
CA ILE A 19 4.32 -10.30 -0.32
C ILE A 19 3.87 -10.84 1.05
N GLY A 20 3.68 -12.17 1.16
CA GLY A 20 3.37 -12.84 2.42
C GLY A 20 4.52 -12.85 3.44
N ASP A 21 5.76 -12.59 3.01
CA ASP A 21 6.94 -12.52 3.88
C ASP A 21 7.13 -11.12 4.49
N LEU A 22 6.34 -10.14 4.05
CA LEU A 22 6.44 -8.75 4.49
C LEU A 22 5.66 -8.49 5.78
N GLY A 23 6.23 -7.64 6.64
CA GLY A 23 5.52 -7.03 7.76
C GLY A 23 4.31 -6.21 7.27
N GLU A 24 3.34 -5.98 8.18
CA GLU A 24 2.06 -5.36 7.83
C GLU A 24 2.20 -3.97 7.20
N ASP A 25 3.10 -3.14 7.72
CA ASP A 25 3.36 -1.79 7.18
C ASP A 25 3.95 -1.84 5.76
N ASP A 26 4.98 -2.67 5.55
CA ASP A 26 5.60 -2.86 4.23
C ASP A 26 4.57 -3.39 3.23
N ARG A 27 3.75 -4.36 3.65
CA ARG A 27 2.70 -4.96 2.81
C ARG A 27 1.61 -3.96 2.44
N ASN A 28 1.18 -3.12 3.38
CA ASN A 28 0.17 -2.09 3.13
C ASN A 28 0.65 -1.03 2.14
N LEU A 29 1.91 -0.61 2.24
CA LEU A 29 2.50 0.31 1.29
C LEU A 29 2.73 -0.34 -0.07
N VAL A 30 3.27 -1.56 -0.12
CA VAL A 30 3.45 -2.33 -1.36
C VAL A 30 2.12 -2.43 -2.12
N ARG A 31 1.03 -2.79 -1.43
CA ARG A 31 -0.31 -2.83 -2.01
C ARG A 31 -0.74 -1.48 -2.58
N SER A 32 -0.51 -0.40 -1.85
CA SER A 32 -0.88 0.97 -2.28
C SER A 32 -0.06 1.42 -3.49
N LEU A 33 1.25 1.14 -3.49
CA LEU A 33 2.15 1.43 -4.60
C LEU A 33 1.83 0.60 -5.84
N ALA A 34 1.49 -0.68 -5.67
CA ALA A 34 1.09 -1.54 -6.77
C ALA A 34 -0.15 -1.03 -7.50
N ILE A 35 -1.13 -0.46 -6.77
CA ILE A 35 -2.31 0.16 -7.39
C ILE A 35 -1.93 1.36 -8.27
N ILE A 36 -0.99 2.19 -7.79
CA ILE A 36 -0.51 3.36 -8.52
C ILE A 36 0.26 2.92 -9.77
N GLU A 37 1.12 1.91 -9.63
CA GLU A 37 1.94 1.39 -10.73
C GLU A 37 1.07 0.73 -11.81
N VAL A 38 0.03 -0.03 -11.42
CA VAL A 38 -0.95 -0.57 -12.37
C VAL A 38 -1.64 0.54 -13.15
N ALA A 39 -2.05 1.64 -12.47
CA ALA A 39 -2.67 2.76 -13.16
C ALA A 39 -1.71 3.41 -14.16
N ALA A 40 -0.47 3.67 -13.75
CA ALA A 40 0.56 4.24 -14.62
C ALA A 40 0.85 3.35 -15.84
N LEU A 41 1.00 2.03 -15.64
CA LEU A 41 1.24 1.07 -16.73
C LEU A 41 0.05 0.96 -17.69
N LEU A 42 -1.18 1.05 -17.19
CA LEU A 42 -2.34 1.06 -18.08
C LEU A 42 -2.43 2.38 -18.87
N ASP A 43 -2.11 3.50 -18.23
CA ASP A 43 -2.10 4.82 -18.88
C ASP A 43 -1.04 4.93 -19.98
N THR A 44 0.16 4.33 -19.81
CA THR A 44 1.20 4.32 -20.86
C THR A 44 0.76 3.56 -22.12
N HIS A 45 -0.14 2.59 -21.98
CA HIS A 45 -0.76 1.85 -23.09
C HIS A 45 -2.09 2.46 -23.56
N GLY A 46 -2.52 3.60 -23.00
CA GLY A 46 -3.81 4.25 -23.33
C GLY A 46 -5.04 3.49 -22.84
N LEU A 47 -4.87 2.56 -21.88
CA LEU A 47 -5.90 1.64 -21.39
C LEU A 47 -6.54 2.16 -20.10
N VAL A 48 -7.21 3.30 -20.14
CA VAL A 48 -7.85 3.86 -18.94
C VAL A 48 -9.09 3.05 -18.55
N PRO A 49 -9.19 2.52 -17.31
CA PRO A 49 -10.40 1.83 -16.86
C PRO A 49 -11.61 2.78 -16.85
N THR A 50 -12.55 2.56 -17.76
CA THR A 50 -13.63 3.52 -18.06
C THR A 50 -14.67 3.69 -16.95
N ARG A 51 -14.77 2.75 -16.00
CA ARG A 51 -15.75 2.79 -14.90
C ARG A 51 -15.21 2.06 -13.67
N ARG A 52 -15.41 2.59 -12.47
CA ARG A 52 -15.26 1.80 -11.24
C ARG A 52 -16.56 1.01 -11.00
N ARG A 53 -16.49 -0.33 -10.97
CA ARG A 53 -17.64 -1.14 -10.56
C ARG A 53 -18.01 -0.80 -9.12
N LYS A 54 -19.25 -0.37 -8.89
CA LYS A 54 -19.73 -0.10 -7.53
C LYS A 54 -19.68 -1.38 -6.69
N PRO A 55 -19.19 -1.33 -5.44
CA PRO A 55 -19.22 -2.47 -4.56
C PRO A 55 -20.67 -2.93 -4.38
N ASN A 56 -20.96 -4.16 -4.78
CA ASN A 56 -22.29 -4.72 -4.67
C ASN A 56 -22.50 -5.16 -3.22
N ARG A 57 -23.06 -4.28 -2.38
CA ARG A 57 -23.47 -4.61 -1.01
C ARG A 57 -24.69 -5.53 -1.07
N LYS A 58 -24.49 -6.80 -1.40
CA LYS A 58 -25.45 -7.81 -0.99
C LYS A 58 -25.34 -7.96 0.52
N LYS A 59 -26.45 -7.83 1.23
CA LYS A 59 -26.61 -8.60 2.46
C LYS A 59 -26.52 -10.06 2.02
N GLY A 60 -25.55 -10.81 2.55
CA GLY A 60 -25.56 -12.26 2.40
C GLY A 60 -26.92 -12.78 2.84
N LYS A 61 -27.39 -13.88 2.25
CA LYS A 61 -28.37 -14.72 2.98
C LYS A 61 -27.73 -15.09 4.32
N ASP A 62 -28.51 -15.39 5.35
CA ASP A 62 -28.04 -15.77 6.71
C ASP A 62 -27.25 -17.10 6.75
N ASN A 63 -26.73 -17.52 5.60
CA ASN A 63 -25.85 -18.65 5.38
C ASN A 63 -24.46 -18.36 5.95
N VAL A 64 -23.88 -19.35 6.60
CA VAL A 64 -22.56 -19.25 7.24
C VAL A 64 -21.44 -19.41 6.19
N VAL A 65 -21.66 -20.26 5.19
CA VAL A 65 -20.62 -20.63 4.22
C VAL A 65 -20.88 -20.09 2.82
N PHE A 66 -21.98 -20.51 2.19
CA PHE A 66 -22.32 -20.15 0.82
C PHE A 66 -22.91 -18.74 0.75
N GLY A 67 -22.13 -17.82 0.20
CA GLY A 67 -22.50 -16.41 0.09
C GLY A 67 -22.06 -15.55 1.27
N ALA A 68 -21.35 -16.12 2.24
CA ALA A 68 -20.62 -15.36 3.24
C ALA A 68 -19.44 -14.61 2.61
N SER A 69 -18.98 -13.53 3.26
CA SER A 69 -17.78 -12.83 2.81
C SER A 69 -16.53 -13.67 3.11
N LEU A 70 -15.52 -13.59 2.25
CA LEU A 70 -14.25 -14.31 2.45
C LEU A 70 -13.60 -13.95 3.79
N ASN A 71 -13.64 -12.67 4.16
CA ASN A 71 -13.09 -12.20 5.44
C ASN A 71 -13.87 -12.77 6.64
N SER A 72 -15.20 -12.79 6.59
CA SER A 72 -16.02 -13.35 7.67
C SER A 72 -15.76 -14.85 7.88
N LEU A 73 -15.59 -15.60 6.79
CA LEU A 73 -15.21 -17.01 6.85
C LEU A 73 -13.82 -17.21 7.46
N LEU A 74 -12.85 -16.41 7.03
CA LEU A 74 -11.50 -16.48 7.54
C LEU A 74 -11.44 -16.10 9.03
N GLU A 75 -12.17 -15.07 9.46
CA GLU A 75 -12.26 -14.67 10.86
C GLU A 75 -12.90 -15.75 11.74
N LEU A 76 -13.96 -16.41 11.25
CA LEU A 76 -14.59 -17.53 11.95
C LEU A 76 -13.59 -18.66 12.21
N ASP A 77 -12.83 -19.04 11.18
CA ASP A 77 -11.90 -20.15 11.27
C ASP A 77 -10.61 -19.79 12.04
N LYS A 78 -10.16 -18.53 11.99
CA LYS A 78 -9.01 -18.04 12.79
C LYS A 78 -9.23 -18.19 14.29
N ARG A 79 -10.48 -18.17 14.76
CA ARG A 79 -10.82 -18.44 16.17
C ARG A 79 -10.51 -19.88 16.60
N ARG A 80 -10.50 -20.81 15.64
CA ARG A 80 -10.25 -22.24 15.86
C ARG A 80 -8.78 -22.59 15.59
N CYS A 81 -8.25 -22.04 14.50
CA CYS A 81 -6.90 -22.27 14.04
C CYS A 81 -6.20 -20.91 13.81
N PRO A 82 -5.55 -20.35 14.83
CA PRO A 82 -4.77 -19.12 14.67
C PRO A 82 -3.69 -19.30 13.59
N GLY A 83 -3.48 -18.26 12.77
CA GLY A 83 -2.42 -18.25 11.74
C GLY A 83 -2.84 -18.79 10.36
N ILE A 84 -4.05 -19.32 10.18
CA ILE A 84 -4.54 -19.67 8.84
C ILE A 84 -4.67 -18.42 7.96
N LYS A 85 -4.33 -18.58 6.67
CA LYS A 85 -4.36 -17.51 5.67
C LYS A 85 -5.59 -17.56 4.76
N ILE A 86 -6.17 -18.76 4.60
CA ILE A 86 -7.40 -19.01 3.84
C ILE A 86 -8.40 -19.84 4.67
N PRO A 87 -9.73 -19.71 4.45
CA PRO A 87 -10.73 -20.46 5.23
C PRO A 87 -10.58 -21.98 5.08
N LEU A 88 -10.92 -22.71 6.15
CA LEU A 88 -10.70 -24.17 6.24
C LEU A 88 -11.45 -24.93 5.13
N ILE A 89 -12.66 -24.50 4.78
CA ILE A 89 -13.43 -25.10 3.69
C ILE A 89 -12.64 -25.15 2.37
N PHE A 90 -11.88 -24.10 2.05
CA PHE A 90 -11.06 -24.07 0.84
C PHE A 90 -9.83 -24.97 0.97
N GLN A 91 -9.19 -25.01 2.15
CA GLN A 91 -8.06 -25.91 2.39
C GLN A 91 -8.46 -27.37 2.18
N TRP A 92 -9.57 -27.81 2.78
CA TRP A 92 -10.04 -29.19 2.63
C TRP A 92 -10.42 -29.54 1.20
N ILE A 93 -11.14 -28.65 0.51
CA ILE A 93 -11.54 -28.85 -0.88
C ILE A 93 -10.32 -28.94 -1.79
N LEU A 94 -9.39 -27.98 -1.69
CA LEU A 94 -8.19 -27.95 -2.53
C LEU A 94 -7.29 -29.15 -2.24
N HIS A 95 -7.07 -29.50 -0.97
CA HIS A 95 -6.30 -30.67 -0.58
C HIS A 95 -6.92 -31.96 -1.11
N TYR A 96 -8.24 -32.15 -0.94
CA TYR A 96 -8.93 -33.33 -1.42
C TYR A 96 -8.84 -33.48 -2.95
N LEU A 97 -9.10 -32.39 -3.69
CA LEU A 97 -9.02 -32.40 -5.15
C LEU A 97 -7.59 -32.59 -5.66
N HIS A 98 -6.59 -32.05 -4.97
CA HIS A 98 -5.19 -32.26 -5.31
C HIS A 98 -4.79 -33.73 -5.10
N SER A 99 -5.18 -34.34 -3.99
CA SER A 99 -4.81 -35.72 -3.67
C SER A 99 -5.54 -36.77 -4.52
N ASN A 100 -6.79 -36.51 -4.91
CA ASN A 100 -7.66 -37.52 -5.53
C ASN A 100 -8.12 -37.18 -6.95
N GLY A 101 -8.08 -35.90 -7.35
CA GLY A 101 -8.73 -35.43 -8.57
C GLY A 101 -7.80 -35.16 -9.75
N LEU A 102 -6.49 -34.99 -9.53
CA LEU A 102 -5.58 -34.47 -10.58
C LEU A 102 -5.54 -35.30 -11.86
N LYS A 103 -5.74 -36.63 -11.76
CA LYS A 103 -5.74 -37.55 -12.91
C LYS A 103 -7.13 -37.91 -13.42
N GLU A 104 -8.18 -37.42 -12.77
CA GLU A 104 -9.57 -37.74 -13.10
C GLU A 104 -10.02 -37.00 -14.35
N GLU A 105 -10.55 -37.75 -15.32
CA GLU A 105 -10.91 -37.20 -16.62
C GLU A 105 -11.97 -36.11 -16.49
N GLY A 106 -11.71 -34.94 -17.08
CA GLY A 106 -12.64 -33.84 -17.10
C GLY A 106 -12.90 -33.20 -15.73
N LEU A 107 -11.96 -33.29 -14.78
CA LEU A 107 -11.99 -32.50 -13.55
C LEU A 107 -12.30 -31.02 -13.86
N MET A 108 -13.15 -30.37 -13.06
CA MET A 108 -13.71 -29.02 -13.31
C MET A 108 -14.69 -28.91 -14.48
N ARG A 109 -14.65 -29.78 -15.48
CA ARG A 109 -15.55 -29.74 -16.65
C ARG A 109 -16.83 -30.53 -16.46
N LEU A 110 -16.72 -31.80 -16.06
CA LEU A 110 -17.86 -32.71 -15.97
C LEU A 110 -18.85 -32.26 -14.90
N ALA A 111 -20.14 -32.47 -15.19
CA ALA A 111 -21.21 -32.22 -14.26
C ALA A 111 -21.31 -33.38 -13.27
N GLY A 112 -21.08 -33.09 -11.99
CA GLY A 112 -21.51 -33.94 -10.88
C GLY A 112 -23.02 -33.95 -10.68
N SER A 113 -23.48 -34.68 -9.67
CA SER A 113 -24.92 -34.79 -9.37
C SER A 113 -25.41 -33.51 -8.70
N VAL A 114 -26.27 -32.77 -9.40
CA VAL A 114 -26.88 -31.54 -8.87
C VAL A 114 -27.54 -31.80 -7.51
N GLN A 115 -28.25 -32.93 -7.37
CA GLN A 115 -28.91 -33.30 -6.11
C GLN A 115 -27.91 -33.55 -4.98
N LYS A 116 -26.85 -34.35 -5.23
CA LYS A 116 -25.80 -34.61 -4.22
C LYS A 116 -25.08 -33.33 -3.81
N VAL A 117 -24.78 -32.45 -4.76
CA VAL A 117 -24.17 -31.15 -4.46
C VAL A 117 -25.08 -30.28 -3.61
N GLN A 118 -26.40 -30.24 -3.86
CA GLN A 118 -27.31 -29.46 -3.00
C GLN A 118 -27.40 -30.04 -1.57
N LEU A 119 -27.43 -31.37 -1.43
CA LEU A 119 -27.41 -32.03 -0.12
C LEU A 119 -26.10 -31.73 0.63
N LEU A 120 -24.95 -31.92 -0.03
CA LEU A 120 -23.64 -31.61 0.53
C LEU A 120 -23.56 -30.15 0.99
N LYS A 121 -24.10 -29.20 0.22
CA LYS A 121 -24.14 -27.79 0.63
C LYS A 121 -24.97 -27.57 1.89
N ALA A 122 -26.14 -28.19 1.99
CA ALA A 122 -27.00 -28.07 3.15
C ALA A 122 -26.32 -28.64 4.41
N ASP A 123 -25.67 -29.80 4.28
CA ASP A 123 -24.93 -30.42 5.37
C ASP A 123 -23.73 -29.57 5.81
N ILE A 124 -22.99 -28.99 4.85
CA ILE A 124 -21.90 -28.06 5.14
C ILE A 124 -22.41 -26.84 5.92
N GLU A 125 -23.48 -26.18 5.46
CA GLU A 125 -24.05 -25.02 6.17
C GLU A 125 -24.46 -25.35 7.60
N LYS A 126 -25.07 -26.51 7.80
CA LYS A 126 -25.55 -26.96 9.12
C LYS A 126 -24.39 -27.29 10.06
N SER A 127 -23.31 -27.88 9.55
CA SER A 127 -22.24 -28.44 10.36
C SER A 127 -20.98 -27.58 10.44
N TYR A 128 -20.81 -26.55 9.61
CA TYR A 128 -19.55 -25.78 9.56
C TYR A 128 -19.20 -25.11 10.89
N VAL A 129 -20.20 -24.58 11.61
CA VAL A 129 -19.99 -23.89 12.91
C VAL A 129 -19.82 -24.88 14.06
N THR A 130 -20.58 -25.97 14.06
CA THR A 130 -20.69 -26.88 15.21
C THR A 130 -19.74 -28.07 15.11
N SER A 131 -19.44 -28.55 13.91
CA SER A 131 -18.66 -29.77 13.66
C SER A 131 -17.84 -29.66 12.38
N PRO A 132 -16.79 -28.79 12.35
CA PRO A 132 -15.94 -28.58 11.17
C PRO A 132 -15.28 -29.87 10.65
N MET A 133 -14.87 -30.78 11.53
CA MET A 133 -14.28 -32.08 11.13
C MET A 133 -15.27 -33.00 10.40
N LEU A 134 -16.58 -32.87 10.68
CA LEU A 134 -17.59 -33.58 9.93
C LEU A 134 -17.66 -33.05 8.49
N VAL A 135 -17.52 -31.73 8.30
CA VAL A 135 -17.49 -31.12 6.97
C VAL A 135 -16.31 -31.64 6.15
N GLU A 136 -15.12 -31.71 6.74
CA GLU A 136 -13.95 -32.31 6.08
C GLU A 136 -14.22 -33.76 5.65
N LYS A 137 -14.80 -34.57 6.53
CA LYS A 137 -15.17 -35.96 6.21
C LYS A 137 -16.21 -36.05 5.09
N LEU A 138 -17.22 -35.18 5.08
CA LEU A 138 -18.24 -35.13 4.03
C LEU A 138 -17.62 -34.81 2.66
N ILE A 139 -16.63 -33.92 2.62
CA ILE A 139 -15.87 -33.62 1.40
C ILE A 139 -15.10 -34.85 0.93
N GLN A 140 -14.40 -35.55 1.84
CA GLN A 140 -13.63 -36.75 1.51
C GLN A 140 -14.50 -37.92 1.00
N GLN A 141 -15.75 -38.00 1.44
CA GLN A 141 -16.72 -39.04 1.02
C GLN A 141 -17.47 -38.69 -0.28
N SER A 142 -17.36 -37.45 -0.76
CA SER A 142 -18.03 -36.98 -1.97
C SER A 142 -17.21 -37.29 -3.22
N SER A 143 -17.82 -37.27 -4.41
CA SER A 143 -17.05 -37.45 -5.64
C SER A 143 -16.20 -36.20 -5.95
N VAL A 144 -15.06 -36.37 -6.63
CA VAL A 144 -14.22 -35.25 -7.07
C VAL A 144 -14.97 -34.25 -7.96
N HIS A 145 -15.95 -34.70 -8.74
CA HIS A 145 -16.76 -33.83 -9.60
C HIS A 145 -17.77 -33.01 -8.78
N ASP A 146 -18.37 -33.59 -7.75
CA ASP A 146 -19.27 -32.86 -6.85
C ASP A 146 -18.50 -31.79 -6.05
N VAL A 147 -17.33 -32.15 -5.51
CA VAL A 147 -16.45 -31.22 -4.78
C VAL A 147 -15.89 -30.13 -5.70
N SER A 148 -15.57 -30.46 -6.94
CA SER A 148 -15.18 -29.49 -7.97
C SER A 148 -16.30 -28.47 -8.28
N ILE A 149 -17.56 -28.91 -8.36
CA ILE A 149 -18.69 -27.99 -8.48
C ILE A 149 -18.80 -27.09 -7.26
N LEU A 150 -18.61 -27.65 -6.07
CA LEU A 150 -18.64 -26.90 -4.81
C LEU A 150 -17.61 -25.76 -4.81
N LEU A 151 -16.37 -26.05 -5.21
CA LEU A 151 -15.29 -25.05 -5.33
C LEU A 151 -15.70 -23.89 -6.25
N LYS A 152 -16.16 -24.21 -7.46
CA LYS A 152 -16.61 -23.20 -8.44
C LYS A 152 -17.75 -22.34 -7.87
N GLN A 153 -18.70 -22.98 -7.18
CA GLN A 153 -19.83 -22.27 -6.57
C GLN A 153 -19.41 -21.35 -5.43
N LEU A 154 -18.52 -21.78 -4.53
CA LEU A 154 -18.00 -20.97 -3.42
C LEU A 154 -17.34 -19.70 -3.94
N VAL A 155 -16.39 -19.84 -4.88
CA VAL A 155 -15.68 -18.70 -5.47
C VAL A 155 -16.64 -17.71 -6.14
N ARG A 156 -17.64 -18.22 -6.88
CA ARG A 156 -18.62 -17.37 -7.58
C ARG A 156 -19.64 -16.70 -6.66
N GLN A 157 -19.92 -17.30 -5.50
CA GLN A 157 -20.99 -16.85 -4.61
C GLN A 157 -20.57 -15.76 -3.63
N PHE A 158 -19.28 -15.45 -3.53
CA PHE A 158 -18.83 -14.35 -2.69
C PHE A 158 -19.60 -13.04 -3.00
N PRO A 159 -20.00 -12.27 -1.97
CA PRO A 159 -20.61 -10.95 -2.16
C PRO A 159 -19.72 -10.01 -2.99
N GLU A 160 -18.43 -10.05 -2.70
CA GLU A 160 -17.37 -9.41 -3.49
C GLU A 160 -16.56 -10.49 -4.23
N PRO A 161 -16.37 -10.37 -5.56
CA PRO A 161 -15.58 -11.35 -6.32
C PRO A 161 -14.17 -11.53 -5.78
N LEU A 162 -13.56 -12.69 -6.01
CA LEU A 162 -12.21 -12.99 -5.53
C LEU A 162 -11.17 -11.94 -6.01
N LEU A 163 -11.31 -11.48 -7.26
CA LEU A 163 -10.45 -10.43 -7.85
C LEU A 163 -10.82 -8.98 -7.44
N THR A 164 -11.78 -8.83 -6.53
CA THR A 164 -12.41 -7.59 -6.05
C THR A 164 -13.04 -6.71 -7.14
N ASN A 165 -14.11 -5.98 -6.80
CA ASN A 165 -14.77 -5.12 -7.79
C ASN A 165 -13.88 -3.95 -8.24
N SER A 166 -12.93 -3.52 -7.40
CA SER A 166 -12.02 -2.39 -7.66
C SER A 166 -11.01 -2.68 -8.77
N HIS A 167 -10.60 -3.94 -8.93
CA HIS A 167 -9.53 -4.33 -9.87
C HIS A 167 -10.05 -5.10 -11.09
N MET A 168 -11.31 -5.56 -11.10
CA MET A 168 -11.89 -6.33 -12.20
C MET A 168 -11.64 -5.72 -13.58
N ASP A 169 -11.90 -4.43 -13.75
CA ASP A 169 -11.76 -3.79 -15.07
C ASP A 169 -10.29 -3.66 -15.46
N SER A 170 -9.38 -3.41 -14.51
CA SER A 170 -7.93 -3.44 -14.76
C SER A 170 -7.45 -4.81 -15.19
N PHE A 171 -7.90 -5.89 -14.54
CA PHE A 171 -7.62 -7.26 -14.99
C PHE A 171 -8.09 -7.49 -16.43
N LEU A 172 -9.31 -7.04 -16.76
CA LEU A 172 -9.87 -7.20 -18.09
C LEU A 172 -9.14 -6.37 -19.16
N GLN A 173 -8.43 -5.30 -18.81
CA GLN A 173 -7.62 -4.54 -19.77
C GLN A 173 -6.28 -5.19 -20.09
N VAL A 174 -5.75 -6.06 -19.22
CA VAL A 174 -4.43 -6.69 -19.43
C VAL A 174 -4.25 -7.32 -20.81
N PRO A 175 -5.21 -8.09 -21.38
CA PRO A 175 -5.03 -8.70 -22.70
C PRO A 175 -4.82 -7.69 -23.84
N ASN A 176 -5.17 -6.41 -23.66
CA ASN A 176 -4.96 -5.36 -24.64
C ASN A 176 -3.54 -4.79 -24.64
N ILE A 177 -2.73 -5.11 -23.61
CA ILE A 177 -1.33 -4.71 -23.56
C ILE A 177 -0.57 -5.52 -24.64
N PRO A 178 0.12 -4.88 -25.60
CA PRO A 178 0.75 -5.61 -26.71
C PRO A 178 1.84 -6.59 -26.28
N ASN A 179 2.60 -6.23 -25.25
CA ASN A 179 3.73 -7.00 -24.77
C ASN A 179 3.32 -7.98 -23.66
N VAL A 180 3.52 -9.29 -23.88
CA VAL A 180 3.25 -10.36 -22.89
C VAL A 180 4.00 -10.11 -21.58
N GLN A 181 5.19 -9.53 -21.69
CA GLN A 181 6.01 -9.14 -20.57
C GLN A 181 5.31 -8.18 -19.61
N ASP A 182 4.77 -7.11 -20.18
CA ASP A 182 4.04 -6.09 -19.46
C ASP A 182 2.72 -6.67 -18.94
N GLN A 183 2.07 -7.57 -19.70
CA GLN A 183 0.88 -8.29 -19.21
C GLN A 183 1.18 -9.04 -17.92
N ILE A 184 2.26 -9.81 -17.86
CA ILE A 184 2.65 -10.58 -16.68
C ILE A 184 2.98 -9.63 -15.52
N ASN A 185 3.74 -8.56 -15.77
CA ASN A 185 4.08 -7.57 -14.76
C ASN A 185 2.83 -6.89 -14.18
N THR A 186 1.90 -6.44 -15.05
CA THR A 186 0.64 -5.83 -14.62
C THR A 186 -0.22 -6.82 -13.82
N LEU A 187 -0.29 -8.10 -14.21
CA LEU A 187 -0.99 -9.13 -13.43
C LEU A 187 -0.35 -9.37 -12.07
N ASN A 188 0.98 -9.37 -11.98
CA ASN A 188 1.70 -9.49 -10.72
C ASN A 188 1.34 -8.32 -9.79
N LEU A 189 1.43 -7.08 -10.27
CA LEU A 189 1.07 -5.90 -9.49
C LEU A 189 -0.42 -5.91 -9.09
N LEU A 190 -1.32 -6.36 -9.96
CA LEU A 190 -2.73 -6.54 -9.62
C LEU A 190 -2.95 -7.55 -8.49
N ILE A 191 -2.17 -8.63 -8.44
CA ILE A 191 -2.19 -9.60 -7.34
C ILE A 191 -1.65 -8.98 -6.04
N LEU A 192 -0.57 -8.19 -6.11
CA LEU A 192 -0.05 -7.43 -4.97
C LEU A 192 -1.05 -6.38 -4.44
N ALA A 193 -1.89 -5.85 -5.32
CA ALA A 193 -2.95 -4.89 -4.98
C ALA A 193 -4.14 -5.52 -4.24
N LEU A 194 -4.35 -6.84 -4.35
CA LEU A 194 -5.47 -7.53 -3.72
C LEU A 194 -5.37 -7.52 -2.18
N PRO A 195 -6.51 -7.49 -1.47
CA PRO A 195 -6.55 -7.74 -0.03
C PRO A 195 -5.93 -9.10 0.32
N ASP A 196 -5.32 -9.21 1.51
CA ASP A 196 -4.56 -10.39 1.92
C ASP A 196 -5.37 -11.70 1.74
N ALA A 197 -6.56 -11.81 2.34
CA ALA A 197 -7.37 -13.02 2.23
C ALA A 197 -7.72 -13.40 0.77
N HIS A 198 -7.99 -12.40 -0.07
CA HIS A 198 -8.32 -12.61 -1.49
C HIS A 198 -7.10 -13.09 -2.28
N ARG A 199 -5.94 -12.49 -2.02
CA ARG A 199 -4.67 -12.83 -2.66
C ARG A 199 -4.24 -14.25 -2.31
N GLU A 200 -4.25 -14.62 -1.03
CA GLU A 200 -3.83 -15.94 -0.56
C GLU A 200 -4.74 -17.04 -1.16
N LEU A 201 -6.06 -16.84 -1.15
CA LEU A 201 -6.99 -17.80 -1.77
C LEU A 201 -6.81 -17.88 -3.29
N LEU A 202 -6.56 -16.75 -3.96
CA LEU A 202 -6.30 -16.75 -5.40
C LEU A 202 -5.01 -17.52 -5.72
N GLN A 203 -3.93 -17.31 -4.97
CA GLN A 203 -2.67 -18.02 -5.20
C GLN A 203 -2.83 -19.53 -5.00
N GLU A 204 -3.44 -19.98 -3.91
CA GLU A 204 -3.72 -21.41 -3.67
C GLU A 204 -4.56 -22.02 -4.79
N LEU A 205 -5.59 -21.29 -5.25
CA LEU A 205 -6.40 -21.72 -6.39
C LEU A 205 -5.57 -21.81 -7.68
N LEU A 206 -4.76 -20.81 -7.99
CA LEU A 206 -3.94 -20.79 -9.21
C LEU A 206 -2.87 -21.90 -9.21
N HIS A 207 -2.25 -22.20 -8.06
CA HIS A 207 -1.32 -23.31 -7.92
C HIS A 207 -2.00 -24.65 -8.14
N PHE A 208 -3.18 -24.87 -7.54
CA PHE A 208 -3.97 -26.08 -7.80
C PHE A 208 -4.34 -26.21 -9.28
N LEU A 209 -4.82 -25.14 -9.91
CA LEU A 209 -5.20 -25.17 -11.33
C LEU A 209 -3.99 -25.42 -12.25
N ALA A 210 -2.81 -24.90 -11.90
CA ALA A 210 -1.58 -25.22 -12.63
C ALA A 210 -1.26 -26.72 -12.55
N LYS A 211 -1.42 -27.36 -11.38
CA LYS A 211 -1.26 -28.81 -11.23
C LYS A 211 -2.26 -29.62 -12.05
N VAL A 212 -3.51 -29.15 -12.17
CA VAL A 212 -4.51 -29.77 -13.06
C VAL A 212 -4.03 -29.70 -14.51
N VAL A 213 -3.52 -28.56 -14.96
CA VAL A 213 -3.03 -28.40 -16.34
C VAL A 213 -1.76 -29.24 -16.59
N GLU A 214 -0.88 -29.40 -15.60
CA GLU A 214 0.31 -30.26 -15.72
C GLU A 214 -0.05 -31.73 -15.97
N GLU A 215 -1.18 -32.20 -15.43
CA GLU A 215 -1.69 -33.58 -15.60
C GLU A 215 -2.63 -33.72 -16.82
N GLU A 216 -2.57 -32.80 -17.79
CA GLU A 216 -3.42 -32.79 -18.99
C GLU A 216 -3.46 -34.13 -19.72
N SER A 217 -2.34 -34.87 -19.77
CA SER A 217 -2.27 -36.17 -20.43
C SER A 217 -3.21 -37.23 -19.81
N ALA A 218 -3.49 -37.12 -18.51
CA ALA A 218 -4.39 -38.04 -17.81
C ALA A 218 -5.83 -37.48 -17.75
N ASN A 219 -5.98 -36.24 -17.28
CA ASN A 219 -7.30 -35.66 -17.02
C ASN A 219 -7.96 -35.01 -18.26
N ARG A 220 -7.23 -34.84 -19.37
CA ARG A 220 -7.68 -34.21 -20.63
C ARG A 220 -8.12 -32.75 -20.50
N MET A 221 -7.59 -32.04 -19.50
CA MET A 221 -7.91 -30.65 -19.19
C MET A 221 -6.77 -29.71 -19.57
N SER A 222 -6.77 -29.21 -20.80
CA SER A 222 -5.83 -28.20 -21.27
C SER A 222 -5.96 -26.86 -20.54
N LEU A 223 -4.91 -26.04 -20.60
CA LEU A 223 -4.91 -24.67 -20.06
C LEU A 223 -6.13 -23.84 -20.52
N GLY A 224 -6.47 -23.95 -21.81
CA GLY A 224 -7.64 -23.28 -22.39
C GLY A 224 -8.96 -23.78 -21.81
N ASN A 225 -9.11 -25.11 -21.67
CA ASN A 225 -10.30 -25.73 -21.11
C ASN A 225 -10.52 -25.31 -19.65
N VAL A 226 -9.47 -25.39 -18.83
CA VAL A 226 -9.52 -24.98 -17.42
C VAL A 226 -9.86 -23.49 -17.30
N ALA A 227 -9.19 -22.63 -18.07
CA ALA A 227 -9.43 -21.20 -18.01
C ALA A 227 -10.86 -20.81 -18.42
N MET A 228 -11.41 -21.44 -19.46
CA MET A 228 -12.79 -21.20 -19.89
C MET A 228 -13.82 -21.52 -18.79
N ILE A 229 -13.56 -22.56 -17.99
CA ILE A 229 -14.44 -22.96 -16.88
C ILE A 229 -14.28 -22.04 -15.67
N ILE A 230 -13.05 -21.62 -15.36
CA ILE A 230 -12.74 -20.82 -14.16
C ILE A 230 -13.04 -19.34 -14.34
N ALA A 231 -12.77 -18.78 -15.52
CA ALA A 231 -13.00 -17.38 -15.85
C ALA A 231 -14.37 -16.84 -15.41
N PRO A 232 -15.52 -17.50 -15.69
CA PRO A 232 -16.83 -16.99 -15.25
C PRO A 232 -17.04 -16.99 -13.72
N ASN A 233 -16.22 -17.71 -12.95
CA ASN A 233 -16.27 -17.69 -11.48
C ASN A 233 -15.38 -16.57 -10.90
N LEU A 234 -14.27 -16.23 -11.57
CA LEU A 234 -13.41 -15.09 -11.21
C LEU A 234 -13.95 -13.75 -11.71
N PHE A 235 -14.59 -13.76 -12.89
CA PHE A 235 -15.17 -12.61 -13.58
C PHE A 235 -16.68 -12.74 -13.72
N PRO A 236 -17.45 -12.70 -12.61
CA PRO A 236 -18.89 -12.79 -12.70
C PRO A 236 -19.45 -11.63 -13.53
N PRO A 237 -20.46 -11.87 -14.39
CA PRO A 237 -21.06 -10.82 -15.19
C PRO A 237 -21.65 -9.73 -14.28
N PRO A 238 -21.53 -8.44 -14.66
CA PRO A 238 -22.16 -7.36 -13.93
C PRO A 238 -23.68 -7.60 -13.93
N ARG A 239 -24.29 -7.59 -12.74
CA ARG A 239 -25.74 -7.77 -12.61
C ARG A 239 -26.46 -6.48 -12.99
N SER A 240 -26.72 -6.26 -14.28
CA SER A 240 -27.55 -5.15 -14.75
C SER A 240 -29.02 -5.38 -14.33
N LYS A 241 -29.69 -4.31 -13.89
CA LYS A 241 -31.14 -4.30 -13.67
C LYS A 241 -31.81 -4.11 -15.05
N LYS A 242 -32.68 -5.06 -15.43
CA LYS A 242 -33.54 -5.12 -16.63
C LYS A 242 -32.80 -5.13 -17.98
N ARG A 243 -32.91 -6.28 -18.66
CA ARG A 243 -32.45 -6.58 -20.03
C ARG A 243 -33.41 -5.94 -21.04
N ASP A 244 -33.19 -4.68 -21.42
CA ASP A 244 -34.01 -4.03 -22.45
C ASP A 244 -33.27 -3.81 -23.81
N HIS A 245 -31.99 -4.17 -23.97
CA HIS A 245 -31.26 -3.99 -25.25
C HIS A 245 -30.49 -5.25 -25.71
N LYS A 246 -31.19 -6.19 -26.37
CA LYS A 246 -30.69 -7.56 -26.64
C LYS A 246 -29.61 -7.75 -27.72
N ASN A 247 -29.30 -6.77 -28.58
CA ASN A 247 -28.41 -7.03 -29.74
C ASN A 247 -27.02 -6.37 -29.65
N GLN A 248 -26.86 -5.26 -28.93
CA GLN A 248 -25.54 -4.63 -28.77
C GLN A 248 -24.71 -5.24 -27.61
N ASP A 249 -25.38 -5.96 -26.70
CA ASP A 249 -24.75 -6.60 -25.54
C ASP A 249 -23.98 -7.90 -25.90
N LEU A 250 -24.37 -8.65 -26.93
CA LEU A 250 -23.77 -9.97 -27.20
C LEU A 250 -22.30 -9.88 -27.64
N ALA A 251 -21.96 -8.95 -28.54
CA ALA A 251 -20.57 -8.77 -28.99
C ALA A 251 -19.66 -8.31 -27.84
N ALA A 252 -20.17 -7.45 -26.97
CA ALA A 252 -19.46 -7.02 -25.76
C ALA A 252 -19.30 -8.18 -24.75
N GLU A 253 -20.35 -8.98 -24.53
CA GLU A 253 -20.29 -10.16 -23.67
C GLU A 253 -19.27 -11.20 -24.17
N VAL A 254 -19.26 -11.47 -25.48
CA VAL A 254 -18.28 -12.37 -26.12
C VAL A 254 -16.86 -11.84 -25.97
N THR A 255 -16.66 -10.53 -26.15
CA THR A 255 -15.36 -9.89 -25.95
C THR A 255 -14.89 -10.05 -24.50
N VAL A 256 -15.74 -9.74 -23.52
CA VAL A 256 -15.42 -9.91 -22.09
C VAL A 256 -15.13 -11.37 -21.74
N ALA A 257 -15.86 -12.32 -22.30
CA ALA A 257 -15.61 -13.74 -22.10
C ALA A 257 -14.24 -14.17 -22.66
N ALA A 258 -13.88 -13.70 -23.87
CA ALA A 258 -12.57 -13.96 -24.47
C ALA A 258 -11.44 -13.34 -23.65
N MET A 259 -11.58 -12.09 -23.22
CA MET A 259 -10.59 -11.38 -22.39
C MET A 259 -10.41 -12.06 -21.03
N SER A 260 -11.50 -12.32 -20.31
CA SER A 260 -11.44 -12.99 -18.99
C SER A 260 -10.84 -14.40 -19.08
N SER A 261 -11.12 -15.14 -20.16
CA SER A 261 -10.45 -16.42 -20.42
C SER A 261 -8.95 -16.22 -20.63
N LYS A 262 -8.53 -15.25 -21.46
CA LYS A 262 -7.12 -14.97 -21.74
C LYS A 262 -6.35 -14.54 -20.48
N VAL A 263 -6.94 -13.69 -19.64
CA VAL A 263 -6.39 -13.32 -18.34
C VAL A 263 -6.22 -14.56 -17.46
N THR A 264 -7.26 -15.38 -17.36
CA THR A 264 -7.25 -16.60 -16.54
C THR A 264 -6.18 -17.59 -17.01
N GLN A 265 -5.99 -17.77 -18.32
CA GLN A 265 -4.90 -18.60 -18.88
C GLN A 265 -3.54 -18.07 -18.46
N THR A 266 -3.34 -16.75 -18.52
CA THR A 266 -2.06 -16.11 -18.17
C THR A 266 -1.79 -16.25 -16.67
N LEU A 267 -2.81 -16.04 -15.82
CA LEU A 267 -2.72 -16.25 -14.37
C LEU A 267 -2.33 -17.69 -14.00
N ILE A 268 -2.94 -18.70 -14.64
CA ILE A 268 -2.63 -20.11 -14.38
C ILE A 268 -1.22 -20.44 -14.88
N LYS A 269 -0.87 -20.02 -16.12
CA LYS A 269 0.42 -20.35 -16.76
C LYS A 269 1.62 -19.78 -15.98
N TYR A 270 1.48 -18.60 -15.39
CA TYR A 270 2.55 -17.92 -14.66
C TYR A 270 2.36 -17.93 -13.14
N SER A 271 1.47 -18.77 -12.61
CA SER A 271 1.09 -18.81 -11.19
C SER A 271 2.28 -18.81 -10.22
N HIS A 272 3.32 -19.60 -10.52
CA HIS A 272 4.53 -19.71 -9.71
C HIS A 272 5.37 -18.42 -9.60
N PHE A 273 5.22 -17.47 -10.53
CA PHE A 273 5.95 -16.20 -10.54
C PHE A 273 5.14 -15.04 -9.95
N LEU A 274 3.84 -15.24 -9.73
CA LEU A 274 2.91 -14.20 -9.31
C LEU A 274 2.86 -14.06 -7.79
N GLY A 275 2.87 -12.82 -7.31
CA GLY A 275 2.92 -12.46 -5.88
C GLY A 275 4.31 -12.14 -5.35
N ALA A 276 5.35 -12.25 -6.20
CA ALA A 276 6.68 -11.76 -5.90
C ALA A 276 6.69 -10.23 -5.92
N VAL A 277 7.33 -9.61 -4.93
CA VAL A 277 7.39 -8.15 -4.81
C VAL A 277 8.61 -7.64 -5.59
N PRO A 278 8.43 -6.78 -6.60
CA PRO A 278 9.56 -6.17 -7.31
C PRO A 278 10.49 -5.43 -6.33
N PRO A 279 11.82 -5.61 -6.42
CA PRO A 279 12.77 -4.99 -5.50
C PRO A 279 12.64 -3.47 -5.42
N GLU A 280 12.33 -2.83 -6.54
CA GLU A 280 12.14 -1.38 -6.65
C GLU A 280 10.91 -0.94 -5.84
N LEU A 281 9.81 -1.67 -5.96
CA LEU A 281 8.57 -1.42 -5.23
C LEU A 281 8.76 -1.61 -3.71
N LEU A 282 9.49 -2.67 -3.32
CA LEU A 282 9.83 -2.94 -1.92
C LEU A 282 10.76 -1.86 -1.34
N ALA A 283 11.76 -1.43 -2.09
CA ALA A 283 12.67 -0.35 -1.69
C ALA A 283 11.90 0.96 -1.48
N GLN A 284 10.97 1.28 -2.38
CA GLN A 284 10.10 2.45 -2.26
C GLN A 284 9.17 2.36 -1.04
N ALA A 285 8.54 1.21 -0.79
CA ALA A 285 7.70 1.00 0.39
C ALA A 285 8.50 1.19 1.68
N ARG A 286 9.68 0.57 1.79
CA ARG A 286 10.55 0.71 2.97
C ARG A 286 11.04 2.13 3.17
N LEU A 287 11.35 2.86 2.09
CA LEU A 287 11.72 4.27 2.17
C LEU A 287 10.57 5.13 2.70
N GLN A 288 9.34 4.88 2.23
CA GLN A 288 8.15 5.58 2.72
C GLN A 288 7.80 5.22 4.17
N ASN A 289 7.99 3.96 4.58
CA ASN A 289 7.85 3.55 5.98
C ASN A 289 8.89 4.23 6.86
N ARG A 290 10.16 4.28 6.46
CA ARG A 290 11.20 5.06 7.16
C ARG A 290 10.83 6.54 7.29
N ARG A 291 10.22 7.14 6.26
CA ARG A 291 9.72 8.52 6.30
C ARG A 291 8.50 8.71 7.22
N SER A 292 7.73 7.67 7.47
CA SER A 292 6.54 7.68 8.33
C SER A 292 6.87 7.33 9.78
N THR A 293 7.81 6.40 10.03
CA THR A 293 8.35 6.12 11.38
C THR A 293 9.16 7.31 11.89
N ASN A 294 9.91 8.01 11.02
CA ASN A 294 10.55 9.28 11.33
C ASN A 294 9.56 10.44 11.61
N LYS A 295 8.24 10.23 11.49
CA LYS A 295 7.20 11.18 11.95
C LYS A 295 6.63 10.83 13.33
N HIS A 296 6.90 9.64 13.90
CA HIS A 296 6.17 9.13 15.07
C HIS A 296 6.99 8.63 16.27
N ASP A 297 8.31 8.50 16.19
CA ASP A 297 9.12 8.19 17.38
C ASP A 297 9.88 9.42 17.88
N PHE A 298 9.39 10.07 18.95
CA PHE A 298 10.10 10.50 20.17
C PHE A 298 9.16 11.31 21.11
N PRO A 299 9.19 11.11 22.45
CA PRO A 299 8.58 12.04 23.39
C PRO A 299 9.35 13.38 23.31
N ASN A 300 8.66 14.41 22.83
CA ASN A 300 9.23 15.70 22.45
C ASN A 300 9.69 16.51 23.68
N ILE A 301 11.00 16.56 23.93
CA ILE A 301 11.63 17.64 24.68
C ILE A 301 12.12 18.65 23.63
N PRO A 302 11.54 19.86 23.52
CA PRO A 302 11.92 20.81 22.48
C PRO A 302 13.40 21.21 22.64
N GLN A 303 14.19 21.02 21.57
CA GLN A 303 15.57 21.50 21.52
C GLN A 303 15.55 23.01 21.29
N VAL A 304 16.29 23.78 22.10
CA VAL A 304 16.31 25.24 22.02
C VAL A 304 17.67 25.70 21.49
N LEU A 305 17.72 26.19 20.26
CA LEU A 305 18.91 26.84 19.72
C LEU A 305 19.07 28.24 20.31
N ARG A 306 20.29 28.61 20.70
CA ARG A 306 20.64 30.01 20.97
C ARG A 306 21.33 30.57 19.73
N VAL A 307 20.64 31.49 19.05
CA VAL A 307 21.07 32.08 17.78
C VAL A 307 21.57 33.49 18.02
N HIS A 308 22.82 33.75 17.65
CA HIS A 308 23.44 35.08 17.70
C HIS A 308 23.22 35.81 16.38
N ILE A 309 23.25 37.13 16.41
CA ILE A 309 23.07 37.95 15.22
C ILE A 309 24.34 38.75 15.02
N CYS A 310 24.99 38.58 13.87
CA CYS A 310 26.26 39.22 13.54
C CYS A 310 26.07 40.14 12.34
N SER A 311 26.46 41.41 12.51
CA SER A 311 26.55 42.38 11.41
C SER A 311 28.02 42.65 11.09
N PRO A 312 28.43 42.65 9.80
CA PRO A 312 29.80 43.00 9.39
C PRO A 312 30.26 44.38 9.88
N ALA A 313 29.32 45.29 10.17
CA ALA A 313 29.58 46.64 10.66
C ALA A 313 29.96 46.71 12.15
N LEU A 314 29.78 45.63 12.92
CA LEU A 314 30.03 45.58 14.36
C LEU A 314 31.12 44.54 14.66
N ARG A 315 32.39 44.94 14.55
CA ARG A 315 33.52 44.11 14.97
C ARG A 315 33.56 44.07 16.49
N HIS A 316 33.39 42.87 17.05
CA HIS A 316 33.46 42.52 18.47
C HIS A 316 32.25 42.94 19.32
N HIS A 317 31.29 42.01 19.47
CA HIS A 317 30.69 41.58 20.76
C HIS A 317 29.45 40.70 20.47
N PRO A 318 29.38 39.44 20.95
CA PRO A 318 28.18 38.61 20.86
C PRO A 318 27.21 38.96 22.00
N THR A 319 26.58 40.13 21.97
CA THR A 319 25.62 40.51 23.02
C THR A 319 24.23 39.95 22.74
N GLY A 320 23.90 38.85 23.42
CA GLY A 320 22.54 38.31 23.57
C GLY A 320 22.02 37.48 22.40
N GLY A 321 22.11 36.15 22.51
CA GLY A 321 21.48 35.24 21.55
C GLY A 321 19.98 35.07 21.81
N VAL A 322 19.19 34.96 20.74
CA VAL A 322 17.76 34.66 20.78
C VAL A 322 17.57 33.14 20.89
N ALA A 323 16.76 32.72 21.85
CA ALA A 323 16.40 31.32 22.03
C ALA A 323 15.27 30.96 21.06
N VAL A 324 15.51 29.97 20.19
CA VAL A 324 14.54 29.48 19.20
C VAL A 324 14.29 28.01 19.44
N ALA A 325 13.05 27.65 19.73
CA ALA A 325 12.65 26.25 19.78
C ALA A 325 12.70 25.64 18.37
N VAL A 326 13.38 24.52 18.24
CA VAL A 326 13.59 23.80 16.99
C VAL A 326 13.02 22.40 17.16
N GLY A 327 12.19 22.00 16.19
CA GLY A 327 11.69 20.64 16.07
C GLY A 327 12.17 19.98 14.78
N ASP A 328 11.68 18.76 14.55
CA ASP A 328 12.13 17.87 13.47
C ASP A 328 11.89 18.40 12.05
N ARG A 329 11.04 19.42 11.93
CA ARG A 329 10.66 20.04 10.65
C ARG A 329 11.13 21.49 10.52
N THR A 330 11.86 22.02 11.50
CA THR A 330 12.35 23.40 11.47
C THR A 330 13.53 23.52 10.52
N THR A 331 13.38 24.34 9.49
CA THR A 331 14.40 24.65 8.50
C THR A 331 15.25 25.85 8.94
N ALA A 332 16.39 26.06 8.28
CA ALA A 332 17.24 27.23 8.51
C ALA A 332 16.51 28.55 8.21
N GLY A 333 15.61 28.57 7.22
CA GLY A 333 14.72 29.70 6.93
C GLY A 333 13.77 29.99 8.09
N ASP A 334 13.12 28.95 8.64
CA ASP A 334 12.18 29.10 9.77
C ASP A 334 12.88 29.68 11.01
N VAL A 335 14.15 29.34 11.24
CA VAL A 335 14.93 29.91 12.35
C VAL A 335 15.18 31.40 12.13
N VAL A 336 15.55 31.81 10.91
CA VAL A 336 15.78 33.23 10.57
C VAL A 336 14.50 34.05 10.74
N GLU A 337 13.38 33.55 10.24
CA GLU A 337 12.07 34.22 10.37
C GLU A 337 11.61 34.32 11.84
N ARG A 338 11.76 33.24 12.64
CA ARG A 338 11.40 33.27 14.06
C ARG A 338 12.26 34.24 14.88
N VAL A 339 13.53 34.42 14.51
CA VAL A 339 14.39 35.43 15.17
C VAL A 339 13.95 36.83 14.77
N ALA A 340 13.61 37.07 13.50
CA ALA A 340 13.07 38.36 13.05
C ALA A 340 11.76 38.70 13.79
N ASP A 341 10.81 37.76 13.84
CA ASP A 341 9.55 37.91 14.58
C ASP A 341 9.77 38.19 16.08
N ALA A 342 10.72 37.50 16.70
CA ALA A 342 11.04 37.69 18.11
C ALA A 342 11.59 39.10 18.39
N LEU A 343 12.42 39.64 17.49
CA LEU A 343 12.93 41.00 17.60
C LEU A 343 11.85 42.04 17.33
N GLU A 344 10.94 41.80 16.36
CA GLU A 344 9.79 42.68 16.11
C GLU A 344 8.85 42.74 17.33
N ARG A 345 8.58 41.59 17.97
CA ARG A 345 7.82 41.53 19.23
C ARG A 345 8.47 42.28 20.38
N MET A 346 9.80 42.37 20.38
CA MET A 346 10.54 43.15 21.37
C MET A 346 10.47 44.66 21.10
N LEU A 347 10.27 45.10 19.85
CA LEU A 347 10.11 46.51 19.48
C LEU A 347 8.71 47.05 19.76
N ASP A 348 7.67 46.25 19.51
CA ASP A 348 6.29 46.71 19.61
C ASP A 348 5.40 45.67 20.33
N PRO A 349 5.50 45.57 21.68
CA PRO A 349 4.73 44.61 22.47
C PRO A 349 3.21 44.83 22.36
N SER A 350 2.79 46.05 22.04
CA SER A 350 1.40 46.49 22.00
C SER A 350 0.63 45.94 20.78
N ARG A 351 1.33 45.57 19.71
CA ARG A 351 0.71 45.11 18.45
C ARG A 351 0.31 43.64 18.40
N HIS A 352 0.80 42.79 19.31
CA HIS A 352 0.61 41.33 19.21
C HIS A 352 -0.15 40.70 20.37
N ALA A 353 -0.59 41.50 21.35
CA ALA A 353 -1.50 41.05 22.42
C ALA A 353 -2.87 40.57 21.91
N ALA A 354 -3.23 40.85 20.65
CA ALA A 354 -4.50 40.44 20.04
C ALA A 354 -4.45 39.07 19.34
N ALA A 355 -3.27 38.47 19.13
CA ALA A 355 -3.14 37.21 18.37
C ALA A 355 -2.93 35.97 19.26
N ASP A 356 -2.78 36.13 20.57
CA ASP A 356 -2.22 35.10 21.46
C ASP A 356 -3.25 34.52 22.44
N GLN A 357 -4.39 34.05 21.92
CA GLN A 357 -5.36 33.30 22.73
C GLN A 357 -5.39 31.79 22.49
N GLN A 358 -4.59 31.23 21.57
CA GLN A 358 -4.54 29.76 21.38
C GLN A 358 -3.16 29.23 20.95
N GLN A 359 -2.10 29.42 21.74
CA GLN A 359 -1.12 28.35 21.97
C GLN A 359 -0.25 28.64 23.21
N GLU A 360 -0.38 27.81 24.24
CA GLU A 360 0.34 27.93 25.50
C GLU A 360 1.88 27.90 25.34
N ASN A 361 2.51 28.89 25.94
CA ASN A 361 3.84 28.89 26.57
C ASN A 361 4.55 27.54 26.65
N ARG A 362 5.70 27.44 25.96
CA ARG A 362 6.93 26.90 26.57
C ARG A 362 8.18 27.37 25.82
N ALA A 363 9.10 27.96 26.59
CA ALA A 363 10.48 28.35 26.28
C ALA A 363 10.72 29.67 25.50
N PHE A 364 10.31 30.81 26.08
CA PHE A 364 11.03 32.08 25.88
C PHE A 364 11.65 32.52 27.22
N SER A 365 12.96 32.38 27.35
CA SER A 365 13.70 33.02 28.45
C SER A 365 14.04 34.45 28.03
N ARG A 366 13.46 35.45 28.71
CA ARG A 366 13.93 36.85 28.59
C ARG A 366 15.43 36.91 28.91
N PRO A 367 16.27 37.60 28.12
CA PRO A 367 17.68 37.76 28.45
C PRO A 367 17.82 38.43 29.82
N ARG A 368 18.57 37.81 30.73
CA ARG A 368 19.06 38.49 31.93
C ARG A 368 20.21 39.40 31.51
N THR A 369 19.90 40.63 31.11
CA THR A 369 20.82 41.79 31.12
C THR A 369 20.05 43.01 30.67
N THR A 370 20.00 44.02 31.53
CA THR A 370 19.56 45.37 31.23
C THR A 370 20.55 46.02 30.27
N SER A 371 20.28 45.98 28.97
CA SER A 371 20.86 46.91 28.01
C SER A 371 20.02 46.93 26.73
N GLU A 372 19.38 48.05 26.39
CA GLU A 372 19.24 48.40 24.97
C GLU A 372 20.65 48.36 24.36
N PRO A 373 20.95 47.47 23.37
CA PRO A 373 20.84 47.90 21.98
C PRO A 373 20.78 46.73 20.95
N ILE A 374 20.26 45.54 21.26
CA ILE A 374 20.18 44.44 20.25
C ILE A 374 19.26 44.85 19.10
N VAL A 375 18.15 45.48 19.45
CA VAL A 375 17.04 45.72 18.55
C VAL A 375 17.26 46.93 17.61
N MET A 376 18.05 47.92 18.05
CA MET A 376 18.45 49.08 17.23
C MET A 376 19.57 48.76 16.21
N ARG A 377 20.36 47.69 16.44
CA ARG A 377 21.56 47.38 15.63
C ARG A 377 21.31 46.48 14.42
N HIS A 378 20.13 45.87 14.32
CA HIS A 378 19.80 44.88 13.29
C HIS A 378 18.57 45.27 12.46
N ARG A 379 18.51 46.54 12.03
CA ARG A 379 17.40 47.08 11.22
C ARG A 379 17.24 46.37 9.87
N CYS A 380 18.25 45.69 9.34
CA CYS A 380 18.14 44.87 8.12
C CYS A 380 17.28 43.60 8.30
N LEU A 381 17.23 43.04 9.52
CA LEU A 381 16.38 41.90 9.87
C LEU A 381 14.94 42.32 10.20
N LEU A 382 14.70 43.62 10.38
CA LEU A 382 13.46 44.20 10.89
C LEU A 382 12.78 45.03 9.81
N GLY A 383 11.53 44.72 9.46
CA GLY A 383 10.76 45.53 8.50
C GLY A 383 10.54 44.94 7.11
N THR A 384 10.82 43.66 6.90
CA THR A 384 10.35 42.93 5.71
C THR A 384 8.91 42.46 5.95
N LYS A 385 7.93 43.29 5.62
CA LYS A 385 6.49 43.03 5.93
C LYS A 385 5.88 41.84 5.17
N LYS A 386 6.65 41.15 4.34
CA LYS A 386 6.24 39.93 3.62
C LYS A 386 7.12 38.74 4.03
N THR A 387 6.48 37.59 4.24
CA THR A 387 7.16 36.30 4.47
C THR A 387 8.18 36.03 3.37
N GLY A 388 9.39 35.60 3.74
CA GLY A 388 10.47 35.30 2.79
C GLY A 388 11.32 36.48 2.28
N GLU A 389 11.01 37.74 2.59
CA GLU A 389 11.86 38.87 2.19
C GLU A 389 13.18 38.93 2.99
N CYS A 390 13.15 38.62 4.29
CA CYS A 390 14.35 38.56 5.13
C CYS A 390 15.34 37.47 4.69
N LEU A 391 14.84 36.38 4.09
CA LEU A 391 15.64 35.26 3.60
C LEU A 391 16.51 35.61 2.38
N LYS A 392 16.20 36.70 1.67
CA LYS A 392 17.01 37.15 0.52
C LYS A 392 18.39 37.65 0.94
N GLU A 393 18.48 38.22 2.13
CA GLU A 393 19.64 38.98 2.59
C GLU A 393 20.27 38.38 3.85
N HIS A 394 19.57 37.46 4.51
CA HIS A 394 20.02 36.83 5.74
C HIS A 394 20.11 35.31 5.57
N SER A 395 21.16 34.73 6.14
CA SER A 395 21.34 33.28 6.14
C SER A 395 21.85 32.82 7.50
N LEU A 396 21.45 31.61 7.87
CA LEU A 396 21.91 30.97 9.10
C LEU A 396 23.25 30.29 8.86
N TYR A 397 24.17 30.50 9.77
CA TYR A 397 25.49 29.92 9.82
C TYR A 397 25.60 28.96 10.99
N PHE A 398 26.21 27.83 10.72
CA PHE A 398 26.61 26.84 11.71
C PHE A 398 28.12 26.90 11.88
N ILE A 399 28.59 27.10 13.12
CA ILE A 399 30.01 27.23 13.44
C ILE A 399 30.37 26.17 14.48
N ARG A 400 31.42 25.40 14.17
CA ARG A 400 31.93 24.34 15.05
C ARG A 400 33.44 24.46 15.16
N GLU A 401 33.96 24.47 16.38
CA GLU A 401 35.38 24.74 16.70
C GLU A 401 36.39 23.91 15.86
N ASN A 402 36.03 22.71 15.42
CA ASN A 402 36.92 21.80 14.66
C ASN A 402 36.60 21.65 13.16
N VAL A 403 35.51 22.25 12.64
CA VAL A 403 35.02 22.01 11.27
C VAL A 403 34.88 23.28 10.44
N GLY A 404 35.05 24.46 11.06
CA GLY A 404 34.90 25.76 10.40
C GLY A 404 33.45 26.24 10.38
N GLU A 405 33.19 27.33 9.66
CA GLU A 405 31.86 27.92 9.49
C GLU A 405 31.18 27.45 8.19
N ARG A 406 29.88 27.17 8.25
CA ARG A 406 29.09 26.74 7.10
C ARG A 406 27.80 27.55 6.99
N ARG A 407 27.57 28.18 5.84
CA ARG A 407 26.29 28.77 5.45
C ARG A 407 25.28 27.67 5.15
N LEU A 408 24.07 27.80 5.64
CA LEU A 408 22.98 26.85 5.41
C LEU A 408 22.00 27.40 4.39
N ASP A 409 21.59 26.55 3.44
CA ASP A 409 20.47 26.85 2.56
C ASP A 409 19.18 26.94 3.39
N HIS A 410 18.26 27.84 3.05
CA HIS A 410 17.05 28.09 3.84
C HIS A 410 16.17 26.85 3.99
N ASN A 411 16.18 25.93 3.02
CA ASN A 411 15.43 24.67 3.06
C ASN A 411 16.13 23.56 3.89
N THR A 412 17.31 23.83 4.45
CA THR A 412 18.07 22.85 5.22
C THR A 412 17.39 22.62 6.57
N TYR A 413 17.05 21.37 6.88
CA TYR A 413 16.51 21.01 8.19
C TYR A 413 17.58 21.09 9.27
N ILE A 414 17.31 21.83 10.35
CA ILE A 414 18.27 22.03 11.43
C ILE A 414 18.69 20.72 12.08
N GLN A 415 17.77 19.77 12.25
CA GLN A 415 18.11 18.47 12.83
C GLN A 415 19.09 17.63 12.01
N SER A 416 19.17 17.86 10.70
CA SER A 416 20.17 17.20 9.86
C SER A 416 21.60 17.64 10.18
N ILE A 417 21.75 18.77 10.88
CA ILE A 417 23.03 19.37 11.28
C ILE A 417 23.34 19.05 12.74
N VAL A 418 22.32 19.09 13.62
CA VAL A 418 22.50 18.87 15.07
C VAL A 418 22.67 17.39 15.42
N GLY A 419 22.15 16.47 14.60
CA GLY A 419 22.24 15.03 14.82
C GLY A 419 21.26 14.52 15.89
N SER A 420 20.67 13.36 15.63
CA SER A 420 19.68 12.72 16.52
C SER A 420 20.37 12.06 17.73
N GLY A 421 20.89 12.84 18.68
CA GLY A 421 21.63 12.27 19.82
C GLY A 421 21.75 13.18 21.04
N SER A 422 21.00 12.83 22.08
CA SER A 422 21.00 13.39 23.44
C SER A 422 20.57 14.86 23.53
N GLY A 423 19.64 15.17 24.44
CA GLY A 423 19.08 16.52 24.65
C GLY A 423 20.06 17.57 25.20
N ARG A 424 21.34 17.55 24.81
CA ARG A 424 22.32 18.62 25.07
C ARG A 424 23.18 18.83 23.83
N PHE A 425 23.24 20.07 23.36
CA PHE A 425 24.12 20.49 22.27
C PHE A 425 25.57 20.14 22.58
N ALA A 426 26.33 19.71 21.56
CA ALA A 426 27.76 19.53 21.68
C ALA A 426 28.39 20.86 22.14
N THR A 427 29.13 20.84 23.25
CA THR A 427 29.89 21.99 23.75
C THR A 427 30.80 22.51 22.63
N GLY A 428 30.74 23.82 22.32
CA GLY A 428 31.53 24.44 21.24
C GLY A 428 30.82 24.57 19.89
N THR A 429 29.47 24.53 19.84
CA THR A 429 28.69 24.90 18.65
C THR A 429 28.01 26.25 18.82
N THR A 430 28.18 27.13 17.83
CA THR A 430 27.52 28.44 17.78
C THR A 430 26.71 28.60 16.51
N TRP A 431 25.57 29.29 16.63
CA TRP A 431 24.64 29.57 15.55
C TRP A 431 24.56 31.06 15.34
N GLU A 432 24.74 31.51 14.10
CA GLU A 432 24.78 32.93 13.78
C GLU A 432 23.88 33.24 12.58
N ILE A 433 23.06 34.28 12.67
CA ILE A 433 22.45 34.90 11.50
C ILE A 433 23.38 36.01 11.03
N ARG A 434 23.77 35.93 9.76
CA ARG A 434 24.58 36.97 9.10
C ARG A 434 23.78 37.60 7.98
N CYS A 435 23.99 38.90 7.84
CA CYS A 435 23.46 39.73 6.78
C CYS A 435 24.49 39.82 5.63
N HIS A 436 24.02 39.82 4.38
CA HIS A 436 24.83 39.83 3.17
C HIS A 436 24.68 41.10 2.32
N HIS A 437 24.27 42.21 2.95
CA HIS A 437 24.24 43.55 2.35
C HIS A 437 25.61 44.10 2.00
#